data_AF-F2I3T8-F1
#
_entry.id   AF-F2I3T8-F1
#
_cell.length_a   1.000
_cell.length_b   1.000
_cell.length_c   1.000
_cell.angle_alpha   90.00
_cell.angle_beta   90.00
_cell.angle_gamma   90.00
#
_symmetry.space_group_name_H-M   'P 1'
#
loop_
_entity.id
_entity.type
_entity.pdbx_description
1 polymer ?
#
loop_
_entity_poly.entity_id
_entity_poly.type
_entity_poly.pdbx_seq_one_letter_code
_entity_poly.pdbx_strand_id
1 'polypeptide(L)'
;MYPVPDLQYPFLGLHTSHKKNGDFFIGPSSTPVFGREQYDWIANFSISEAITIGFSFVKKIISNENKLRTLALQESRLLTKGGFIKEINKLITGINKKNITASNEKVGIRSQIFDPQSKTLVNDFVVINQKHCTHVLNAISPAWTASFSFAEYLIKFSKI
;
A
#
# COMPACT_ATOMS: atom_id res chain seq x y z
N MET A 1 2.63 14.84 7.91
CA MET A 1 3.88 15.07 7.17
C MET A 1 4.00 14.00 6.12
N TYR A 2 4.14 14.40 4.86
CA TYR A 2 4.48 13.53 3.74
C TYR A 2 5.76 14.06 3.11
N PRO A 3 6.70 13.20 2.67
CA PRO A 3 7.77 13.62 1.78
C PRO A 3 7.16 14.14 0.47
N VAL A 4 7.92 14.94 -0.28
CA VAL A 4 7.56 15.25 -1.67
C VAL A 4 7.46 13.92 -2.43
N PRO A 5 6.29 13.54 -2.96
CA PRO A 5 6.10 12.25 -3.57
C PRO A 5 6.85 12.15 -4.90
N ASP A 6 7.37 10.95 -5.21
CA ASP A 6 7.73 10.63 -6.59
C ASP A 6 6.43 10.56 -7.40
N LEU A 7 6.33 11.37 -8.46
CA LEU A 7 5.13 11.40 -9.31
C LEU A 7 4.86 10.06 -10.00
N GLN A 8 5.87 9.21 -10.15
CA GLN A 8 5.69 7.84 -10.66
C GLN A 8 5.00 6.93 -9.62
N TYR A 9 5.14 7.23 -8.33
CA TYR A 9 4.62 6.43 -7.23
C TYR A 9 4.11 7.31 -6.08
N PRO A 10 3.04 8.09 -6.31
CA PRO A 10 2.64 9.17 -5.40
C PRO A 10 2.18 8.70 -4.01
N PHE A 11 1.93 7.39 -3.85
CA PHE A 11 1.43 6.79 -2.63
C PHE A 11 2.52 6.10 -1.79
N LEU A 12 3.76 6.04 -2.29
CA LEU A 12 4.86 5.32 -1.65
C LEU A 12 5.75 6.24 -0.82
N GLY A 13 6.46 5.65 0.14
CA GLY A 13 7.30 6.36 1.10
C GLY A 13 6.72 6.42 2.52
N LEU A 14 7.32 7.28 3.35
CA LEU A 14 6.93 7.43 4.75
C LEU A 14 5.71 8.34 4.89
N HIS A 15 4.78 7.96 5.77
CA HIS A 15 3.67 8.81 6.14
C HIS A 15 3.50 8.84 7.65
N THR A 16 2.94 9.95 8.14
CA THR A 16 2.74 10.16 9.57
C THR A 16 1.25 10.31 9.88
N SER A 17 0.78 9.66 10.94
CA SER A 17 -0.59 9.84 11.47
C SER A 17 -0.50 10.29 12.92
N HIS A 18 -1.16 11.40 13.25
CA HIS A 18 -1.22 11.93 14.61
C HIS A 18 -2.59 11.64 15.22
N LYS A 19 -2.63 11.08 16.42
CA LYS A 19 -3.86 10.88 17.17
C LYS A 19 -4.14 12.08 18.08
N LYS A 20 -5.41 12.24 18.47
CA LYS A 20 -5.84 13.31 19.40
C LYS A 20 -5.16 13.24 20.78
N ASN A 21 -4.75 12.04 21.21
CA ASN A 21 -4.08 11.81 22.50
C ASN A 21 -2.58 12.14 22.48
N GLY A 22 -2.03 12.63 21.37
CA GLY A 22 -0.61 12.94 21.22
C GLY A 22 0.24 11.79 20.68
N ASP A 23 -0.32 10.60 20.47
CA ASP A 23 0.42 9.50 19.84
C ASP A 23 0.73 9.83 18.38
N PHE A 24 1.96 9.49 17.98
CA PHE A 24 2.45 9.71 16.64
C PHE A 24 2.88 8.39 15.98
N PHE A 25 2.23 8.05 14.88
CA PHE A 25 2.53 6.85 14.10
C PHE A 25 3.28 7.26 12.84
N ILE A 26 4.34 6.51 12.54
CA ILE A 26 5.08 6.63 11.28
C ILE A 26 5.13 5.24 10.68
N GLY A 27 4.71 5.12 9.43
CA GLY A 27 4.72 3.85 8.72
C GLY A 27 5.26 4.02 7.31
N PRO A 28 5.92 2.99 6.76
CA PRO A 28 6.11 2.91 5.32
C PRO A 28 4.75 2.70 4.64
N SER A 29 4.59 3.23 3.44
CA SER A 29 3.41 2.98 2.61
C SER A 29 3.47 1.66 1.85
N SER A 30 4.64 1.00 1.83
CA SER A 30 4.98 -0.15 0.99
C SER A 30 5.69 -1.21 1.80
N THR A 31 4.91 -2.05 2.48
CA THR A 31 5.42 -3.30 3.04
C THR A 31 4.76 -4.45 2.29
N PRO A 32 5.53 -5.33 1.62
CA PRO A 32 4.96 -6.50 0.98
C PRO A 32 4.24 -7.37 2.01
N VAL A 33 3.02 -7.79 1.68
CA VAL A 33 2.25 -8.77 2.45
C VAL A 33 2.05 -10.01 1.58
N PHE A 34 2.20 -11.19 2.20
CA PHE A 34 2.14 -12.48 1.51
C PHE A 34 0.86 -13.25 1.84
N GLY A 35 -0.23 -12.53 2.10
CA GLY A 35 -1.56 -13.09 2.29
C GLY A 35 -2.60 -12.01 2.06
N ARG A 36 -3.78 -12.40 1.57
CA ARG A 36 -4.86 -11.44 1.25
C ARG A 36 -5.46 -10.81 2.52
N GLU A 37 -5.45 -11.56 3.61
CA GLU A 37 -6.04 -11.15 4.91
C GLU A 37 -5.00 -11.13 6.03
N GLN A 38 -3.72 -10.99 5.66
CA GLN A 38 -2.60 -10.99 6.61
C GLN A 38 -2.46 -9.63 7.34
N TYR A 39 -3.49 -9.27 8.11
CA TYR A 39 -3.51 -8.05 8.95
C TYR A 39 -2.72 -8.22 10.25
N ASP A 40 -2.36 -9.45 10.59
CA ASP A 40 -1.50 -9.81 11.71
C ASP A 40 -0.35 -10.69 11.21
N TRP A 41 0.73 -10.80 11.99
CA TRP A 41 1.88 -11.63 11.60
C TRP A 41 1.61 -13.13 11.65
N ILE A 42 0.72 -13.58 12.54
CA ILE A 42 0.51 -14.99 12.86
C ILE A 42 -0.91 -15.43 12.49
N ALA A 43 -1.92 -14.59 12.79
CA ALA A 43 -3.29 -14.96 12.51
C ALA A 43 -3.54 -15.07 10.99
N ASN A 44 -4.34 -16.06 10.59
CA ASN A 44 -4.76 -16.32 9.21
C ASN A 44 -3.62 -16.57 8.19
N PHE A 45 -2.44 -16.95 8.66
CA PHE A 45 -1.31 -17.23 7.77
C PHE A 45 -1.54 -18.50 6.94
N SER A 46 -1.51 -18.36 5.62
CA SER A 46 -1.58 -19.46 4.67
C SER A 46 -0.27 -19.62 3.91
N ILE A 47 0.43 -20.73 4.14
CA ILE A 47 1.71 -21.03 3.49
C ILE A 47 1.55 -21.11 1.96
N SER A 48 0.48 -21.76 1.48
CA SER A 48 0.23 -21.92 0.04
C SER A 48 -0.03 -20.58 -0.64
N GLU A 49 -0.76 -19.68 0.02
CA GLU A 49 -0.98 -18.32 -0.47
C GLU A 49 0.32 -17.52 -0.47
N ALA A 50 1.10 -17.59 0.61
CA ALA A 50 2.36 -16.89 0.72
C ALA A 50 3.38 -17.30 -0.35
N ILE A 51 3.47 -18.59 -0.66
CA ILE A 51 4.31 -19.09 -1.75
C ILE A 51 3.81 -18.56 -3.10
N THR A 52 2.50 -18.60 -3.34
CA THR A 52 1.91 -18.17 -4.61
C THR A 52 2.12 -16.66 -4.85
N ILE A 53 1.79 -15.83 -3.85
CA ILE A 53 1.97 -14.38 -3.91
C ILE A 53 3.47 -14.05 -3.99
N GLY A 54 4.30 -14.70 -3.17
CA GLY A 54 5.74 -14.51 -3.14
C GLY A 54 6.41 -14.80 -4.47
N PHE A 55 6.11 -15.95 -5.09
CA PHE A 55 6.64 -16.30 -6.41
C PHE A 55 6.19 -15.29 -7.48
N SER A 56 4.90 -14.92 -7.47
CA SER A 56 4.37 -13.91 -8.38
C SER A 56 5.06 -12.55 -8.22
N PHE A 57 5.32 -12.14 -6.98
CA PHE A 57 6.00 -10.88 -6.66
C PHE A 57 7.47 -10.89 -7.10
N VAL A 58 8.20 -11.96 -6.78
CA VAL A 58 9.61 -12.13 -7.19
C VAL A 58 9.73 -12.15 -8.72
N LYS A 59 8.84 -12.87 -9.41
CA LYS A 59 8.81 -12.89 -10.89
C LYS A 59 8.65 -11.48 -11.46
N LYS A 60 7.72 -10.67 -10.93
CA LYS A 60 7.51 -9.29 -11.39
C LYS A 60 8.74 -8.40 -11.16
N ILE A 61 9.43 -8.54 -10.03
CA ILE A 61 10.68 -7.83 -9.73
C ILE A 61 11.80 -8.24 -10.70
N ILE A 62 11.97 -9.54 -10.94
CA ILE A 62 12.98 -10.07 -11.87
C ILE A 62 12.66 -9.65 -13.31
N SER A 63 11.39 -9.65 -13.72
CA SER A 63 10.99 -9.19 -15.05
C SER A 63 10.92 -7.65 -15.15
N ASN A 64 11.15 -6.93 -14.05
CA ASN A 64 11.04 -5.48 -13.95
C ASN A 64 9.70 -4.92 -14.48
N GLU A 65 8.62 -5.66 -14.25
CA GLU A 65 7.28 -5.26 -14.66
C GLU A 65 6.87 -4.02 -13.87
N ASN A 66 6.23 -3.03 -14.53
CA ASN A 66 5.89 -1.75 -13.94
C ASN A 66 7.04 -1.03 -13.20
N LYS A 67 8.30 -1.25 -13.63
CA LYS A 67 9.52 -0.75 -12.94
C LYS A 67 9.63 -1.16 -11.46
N LEU A 68 8.97 -2.27 -11.08
CA LEU A 68 8.92 -2.76 -9.70
C LEU A 68 10.29 -3.09 -9.11
N ARG A 69 11.31 -3.41 -9.93
CA ARG A 69 12.64 -3.73 -9.42
C ARG A 69 13.28 -2.55 -8.70
N THR A 70 13.28 -1.40 -9.36
CA THR A 70 13.84 -0.16 -8.80
C THR A 70 13.10 0.21 -7.53
N LEU A 71 11.78 0.11 -7.57
CA LEU A 71 10.94 0.43 -6.42
C LEU A 71 11.19 -0.52 -5.23
N ALA A 72 11.20 -1.83 -5.47
CA ALA A 72 11.47 -2.82 -4.42
C ALA A 72 12.85 -2.61 -3.77
N LEU A 73 13.87 -2.25 -4.56
CA LEU A 73 15.21 -1.94 -4.02
C LEU A 73 15.20 -0.67 -3.17
N GLN A 74 14.48 0.38 -3.58
CA GLN A 74 14.35 1.61 -2.79
C GLN A 74 13.63 1.34 -1.46
N GLU A 75 12.49 0.65 -1.52
CA GLU A 75 11.63 0.35 -0.38
C GLU A 75 12.23 -0.68 0.57
N SER A 76 13.12 -1.58 0.09
CA SER A 76 13.79 -2.59 0.92
C SER A 76 14.52 -1.99 2.14
N ARG A 77 14.95 -0.73 2.03
CA ARG A 77 15.62 0.01 3.12
C ARG A 77 14.70 0.21 4.32
N LEU A 78 13.39 0.37 4.09
CA LEU A 78 12.38 0.58 5.13
C LEU A 78 12.04 -0.70 5.90
N LEU A 79 12.42 -1.88 5.39
CA LEU A 79 12.17 -3.17 6.05
C LEU A 79 13.04 -3.36 7.30
N THR A 80 14.12 -2.60 7.45
CA THR A 80 14.99 -2.67 8.63
C THR A 80 14.76 -1.46 9.52
N LYS A 81 14.80 -1.67 10.85
CA LYS A 81 14.68 -0.56 11.83
C LYS A 81 15.73 0.54 11.58
N GLY A 82 16.94 0.16 11.18
CA GLY A 82 18.03 1.11 10.88
C GLY A 82 17.77 1.94 9.62
N GLY A 83 17.38 1.31 8.52
CA GLY A 83 17.07 2.02 7.28
C GLY A 83 15.81 2.89 7.41
N PHE A 84 14.78 2.40 8.12
CA PHE A 84 13.61 3.18 8.48
C PHE A 84 13.96 4.47 9.24
N ILE A 85 14.79 4.38 10.29
CA ILE A 85 15.26 5.56 11.06
C ILE A 85 16.07 6.52 10.18
N LYS A 86 16.90 5.99 9.26
CA LYS A 86 17.67 6.81 8.33
C LYS A 86 16.76 7.62 7.40
N GLU A 87 15.69 7.01 6.89
CA GLU A 87 14.72 7.69 6.04
C GLU A 87 13.85 8.68 6.83
N ILE A 88 13.44 8.34 8.06
CA ILE A 88 12.73 9.29 8.94
C ILE A 88 13.57 10.52 9.25
N ASN A 89 14.87 10.36 9.50
CA ASN A 89 15.74 11.48 9.85
C ASN A 89 15.92 12.50 8.71
N LYS A 90 15.49 12.18 7.48
CA LYS A 90 15.39 13.16 6.39
C LYS A 90 14.19 14.09 6.53
N LEU A 91 13.18 13.68 7.30
CA LEU A 91 11.93 14.42 7.53
C LEU A 91 11.88 15.06 8.92
N ILE A 92 12.38 14.36 9.94
CA ILE A 92 12.33 14.79 11.35
C ILE A 92 13.69 14.53 11.99
N THR A 93 14.34 15.57 12.47
CA THR A 93 15.66 15.46 13.10
C THR A 93 15.56 14.90 14.53
N GLY A 94 16.60 14.18 14.97
CA GLY A 94 16.76 13.76 16.37
C GLY A 94 16.07 12.45 16.75
N ILE A 95 15.51 11.72 15.80
CA ILE A 95 14.87 10.43 16.06
C ILE A 95 15.93 9.32 16.15
N ASN A 96 15.97 8.62 17.29
CA ASN A 96 16.85 7.48 17.51
C ASN A 96 16.07 6.18 17.76
N LYS A 97 16.79 5.05 17.83
CA LYS A 97 16.20 3.70 18.02
C LYS A 97 15.36 3.55 19.28
N LYS A 98 15.63 4.35 20.33
CA LYS A 98 14.90 4.33 21.61
C LYS A 98 13.60 5.14 21.54
N ASN A 99 13.45 6.04 20.57
CA ASN A 99 12.24 6.83 20.38
C ASN A 99 11.16 6.10 19.57
N ILE A 100 11.47 4.95 18.97
CA ILE A 100 10.55 4.21 18.11
C ILE A 100 10.30 2.81 18.65
N THR A 101 9.03 2.50 18.84
CA THR A 101 8.51 1.16 19.15
C THR A 101 7.62 0.70 18.00
N ALA A 102 7.69 -0.58 17.65
CA ALA A 102 6.79 -1.17 16.67
C ALA A 102 5.36 -1.15 17.21
N SER A 103 4.38 -0.84 16.36
CA SER A 103 2.97 -0.84 16.73
C SER A 103 2.17 -1.59 15.68
N ASN A 104 1.29 -2.47 16.14
CA ASN A 104 0.32 -3.18 15.30
C ASN A 104 -1.07 -2.55 15.38
N GLU A 105 -1.22 -1.36 15.97
CA GLU A 105 -2.54 -0.74 16.17
C GLU A 105 -3.24 -0.34 14.87
N LYS A 106 -2.47 -0.03 13.82
CA LYS A 106 -2.98 0.40 12.52
C LYS A 106 -2.33 -0.42 11.43
N VAL A 107 -2.97 -1.52 11.06
CA VAL A 107 -2.59 -2.32 9.90
C VAL A 107 -3.68 -2.21 8.84
N GLY A 108 -3.27 -2.01 7.59
CA GLY A 108 -4.18 -1.94 6.46
C GLY A 108 -3.50 -2.52 5.22
N ILE A 109 -4.25 -3.34 4.47
CA ILE A 109 -3.80 -3.89 3.20
C ILE A 109 -4.42 -3.06 2.09
N ARG A 110 -3.58 -2.51 1.21
CA ARG A 110 -4.04 -1.83 -0.01
C ARG A 110 -4.03 -2.81 -1.16
N SER A 111 -5.19 -3.32 -1.54
CA SER A 111 -5.34 -4.12 -2.76
C SER A 111 -5.39 -3.20 -3.97
N GLN A 112 -4.32 -3.20 -4.77
CA GLN A 112 -4.26 -2.53 -6.06
C GLN A 112 -4.23 -3.58 -7.17
N ILE A 113 -5.04 -3.40 -8.21
CA ILE A 113 -5.04 -4.31 -9.35
C ILE A 113 -3.71 -4.19 -10.11
N PHE A 114 -3.14 -5.33 -10.44
CA PHE A 114 -2.09 -5.46 -11.44
C PHE A 114 -2.70 -6.06 -12.70
N ASP A 115 -2.65 -5.32 -13.80
CA ASP A 115 -3.14 -5.80 -15.10
C ASP A 115 -2.09 -6.72 -15.74
N PRO A 116 -2.39 -8.02 -15.95
CA PRO A 116 -1.44 -8.96 -16.53
C PRO A 116 -1.16 -8.70 -18.02
N GLN A 117 -2.04 -7.97 -18.74
CA GLN A 117 -1.84 -7.67 -20.16
C GLN A 117 -0.87 -6.51 -20.35
N SER A 118 -1.15 -5.36 -19.75
CA SER A 118 -0.24 -4.21 -19.79
C SER A 118 0.99 -4.38 -18.90
N LYS A 119 0.94 -5.30 -17.93
CA LYS A 119 1.97 -5.53 -16.90
C LYS A 119 2.19 -4.29 -16.03
N THR A 120 1.12 -3.55 -15.74
CA THR A 120 1.15 -2.31 -14.95
C THR A 120 0.20 -2.37 -13.77
N LEU A 121 0.46 -1.54 -12.77
CA LEU A 121 -0.49 -1.31 -11.68
C LEU A 121 -1.58 -0.35 -12.16
N VAL A 122 -2.84 -0.70 -11.93
CA VAL A 122 -3.98 0.14 -12.30
C VAL A 122 -4.09 1.28 -11.30
N ASN A 123 -4.01 2.51 -11.80
CA ASN A 123 -4.00 3.70 -10.97
C ASN A 123 -5.38 4.37 -10.78
N ASP A 124 -6.36 4.02 -11.62
CA ASP A 124 -7.70 4.62 -11.60
C ASP A 124 -8.74 3.65 -11.00
N PHE A 125 -9.94 4.15 -10.74
CA PHE A 125 -11.05 3.32 -10.29
C PHE A 125 -11.43 2.28 -11.34
N VAL A 126 -11.63 1.04 -10.90
CA VAL A 126 -12.17 -0.02 -11.76
C VAL A 126 -13.50 -0.45 -11.20
N VAL A 127 -14.56 -0.18 -11.95
CA VAL A 127 -15.94 -0.53 -11.59
C VAL A 127 -16.56 -1.32 -12.72
N ILE A 128 -17.12 -2.49 -12.40
CA ILE A 128 -17.80 -3.35 -13.38
C ILE A 128 -19.25 -3.61 -12.96
N ASN A 129 -20.15 -3.68 -13.93
CA ASN A 129 -21.53 -4.09 -13.70
C ASN A 129 -21.70 -5.56 -14.13
N GLN A 130 -22.34 -6.34 -13.27
CA GLN A 130 -22.90 -7.65 -13.57
C GLN A 130 -24.42 -7.60 -13.39
N LYS A 131 -25.12 -8.69 -13.74
CA LYS A 131 -26.59 -8.73 -13.86
C LYS A 131 -27.36 -8.13 -12.68
N HIS A 132 -26.87 -8.31 -11.45
CA HIS A 132 -27.51 -7.82 -10.22
C HIS A 132 -26.54 -7.17 -9.24
N CYS A 133 -25.31 -6.86 -9.67
CA CYS A 133 -24.24 -6.39 -8.80
C CYS A 133 -23.35 -5.37 -9.52
N THR A 134 -22.92 -4.33 -8.82
CA THR A 134 -21.82 -3.46 -9.24
C THR A 134 -20.61 -3.75 -8.37
N HIS A 135 -19.49 -4.14 -8.98
CA HIS A 135 -18.26 -4.44 -8.27
C HIS A 135 -17.27 -3.29 -8.40
N VAL A 136 -16.74 -2.83 -7.27
CA VAL A 136 -15.60 -1.91 -7.22
C VAL A 136 -14.35 -2.74 -7.01
N LEU A 137 -13.58 -2.94 -8.07
CA LEU A 137 -12.41 -3.82 -8.09
C LEU A 137 -11.11 -3.10 -7.75
N ASN A 138 -11.00 -1.82 -8.12
CA ASN A 138 -9.86 -0.98 -7.79
C ASN A 138 -10.41 0.34 -7.25
N ALA A 139 -10.09 0.65 -5.99
CA ALA A 139 -10.38 1.93 -5.37
C ALA A 139 -9.14 2.37 -4.59
N ILE A 140 -8.11 2.75 -5.32
CA ILE A 140 -6.87 3.24 -4.73
C ILE A 140 -6.92 4.74 -4.51
N SER A 141 -5.92 5.28 -3.80
CA SER A 141 -5.82 6.71 -3.51
C SER A 141 -5.99 7.54 -4.79
N PRO A 142 -6.83 8.59 -4.76
CA PRO A 142 -7.39 9.26 -3.59
C PRO A 142 -8.78 8.75 -3.15
N ALA A 143 -9.07 7.44 -3.16
CA ALA A 143 -10.37 6.86 -2.79
C ALA A 143 -11.08 7.51 -1.57
N TRP A 144 -10.37 7.74 -0.46
CA TRP A 144 -10.99 8.42 0.69
C TRP A 144 -11.32 9.89 0.37
N THR A 145 -10.35 10.64 -0.13
CA THR A 145 -10.51 12.07 -0.44
C THR A 145 -11.57 12.32 -1.52
N ALA A 146 -11.69 11.40 -2.49
CA ALA A 146 -12.66 11.44 -3.56
C ALA A 146 -13.96 10.67 -3.23
N SER A 147 -14.16 10.22 -1.98
CA SER A 147 -15.24 9.30 -1.62
C SER A 147 -16.64 9.79 -1.97
N PHE A 148 -16.94 11.08 -1.75
CA PHE A 148 -18.24 11.65 -2.10
C PHE A 148 -18.48 11.69 -3.60
N SER A 149 -17.51 12.20 -4.37
CA SER A 149 -17.59 12.23 -5.83
C SER A 149 -17.63 10.83 -6.44
N PHE A 150 -16.88 9.88 -5.86
CA PHE A 150 -16.89 8.49 -6.27
C PHE A 150 -18.24 7.82 -5.94
N ALA A 151 -18.87 8.14 -4.80
CA ALA A 151 -20.21 7.67 -4.47
C ALA A 151 -21.25 8.17 -5.50
N GLU A 152 -21.22 9.45 -5.88
CA GLU A 152 -22.09 9.98 -6.93
C GLU A 152 -21.86 9.30 -8.28
N TYR A 153 -20.59 9.03 -8.63
CA TYR A 153 -20.24 8.26 -9.82
C TYR A 153 -20.85 6.85 -9.76
N LEU A 154 -20.71 6.15 -8.63
CA LEU A 154 -21.22 4.80 -8.47
C LEU A 154 -22.74 4.73 -8.61
N ILE A 155 -23.48 5.68 -8.01
CA ILE A 155 -24.95 5.74 -8.13
C ILE A 155 -25.39 5.89 -9.60
N LYS A 156 -24.68 6.69 -10.39
CA LYS A 156 -24.97 6.88 -11.82
C LYS A 156 -24.53 5.69 -12.68
N PHE A 157 -23.42 5.06 -12.31
CA PHE A 157 -22.81 3.96 -13.06
C PHE A 157 -23.49 2.61 -12.79
N SER A 158 -24.01 2.39 -11.58
CA SER A 158 -24.64 1.15 -11.18
C SER A 158 -25.89 0.88 -12.02
N LYS A 159 -25.99 -0.32 -12.58
CA LYS A 159 -27.13 -0.79 -13.38
C LYS A 159 -28.01 -1.78 -12.61
N ILE A 160 -28.10 -1.58 -11.30
CA ILE A 160 -28.94 -2.39 -10.40
C ILE A 160 -30.38 -1.89 -10.50
#